data_AF-A0A819NEG7-F1
#
_entry.id   AF-A0A819NEG7-F1
#
_cell.length_a   1.000
_cell.length_b   1.000
_cell.length_c   1.000
_cell.angle_alpha   90.00
_cell.angle_beta   90.00
_cell.angle_gamma   90.00
#
_symmetry.space_group_name_H-M   'P 1'
#
loop_
_entity.id
_entity.type
_entity.pdbx_description
1 polymer ?
#
loop_
_entity_poly.entity_id
_entity_poly.type
_entity_poly.pdbx_seq_one_letter_code
_entity_poly.pdbx_strand_id
1 'polypeptide(L)'
;SSVPQICSTANLCETNTTIIGACNPDICIICTWSTWVNGRCSVTCGTGSYTRQRFCYDQFARDCTTCAPTSDINSTRPCYYPSCPTGRRRRSVISWLSSWFDD
;
A
#
# COMPACT_ATOMS: atom_id res chain seq x y z
N SER A 1 -1.69 38.51 6.32
CA SER A 1 -1.50 37.27 5.54
C SER A 1 -1.73 36.08 6.46
N SER A 2 -2.86 35.40 6.30
CA SER A 2 -3.24 34.26 7.16
C SER A 2 -2.78 32.98 6.48
N VAL A 3 -1.81 32.28 7.07
CA VAL A 3 -1.35 30.97 6.56
C VAL A 3 -2.35 29.91 7.01
N PRO A 4 -2.83 29.02 6.12
CA PRO A 4 -3.74 27.93 6.51
C PRO A 4 -3.08 27.02 7.56
N GLN A 5 -3.85 26.61 8.58
CA GLN A 5 -3.39 25.77 9.69
C GLN A 5 -3.95 24.35 9.52
N ILE A 6 -3.11 23.32 9.75
CA ILE A 6 -3.54 21.91 9.74
C ILE A 6 -3.98 21.55 11.16
N CYS A 7 -5.22 21.12 11.34
CA CYS A 7 -5.74 20.74 12.65
C CYS A 7 -6.02 19.23 12.75
N SER A 8 -5.85 18.70 13.96
CA SER A 8 -6.50 17.45 14.35
C SER A 8 -8.00 17.67 14.63
N THR A 9 -8.74 16.57 14.77
CA THR A 9 -10.18 16.56 15.08
C THR A 9 -10.54 17.20 16.43
N ALA A 10 -9.55 17.61 17.24
CA ALA A 10 -9.72 18.25 18.54
C ALA A 10 -9.52 19.78 18.51
N ASN A 11 -9.54 20.44 17.34
CA ASN A 11 -9.24 21.88 17.18
C ASN A 11 -7.82 22.28 17.62
N LEU A 12 -6.88 21.36 17.40
CA LEU A 12 -5.48 21.54 17.73
C LEU A 12 -4.68 21.55 16.41
N CYS A 13 -3.96 22.64 16.07
CA CYS A 13 -2.88 22.69 15.04
C CYS A 13 -1.70 21.71 15.21
N GLU A 14 -1.64 20.60 14.47
CA GLU A 14 -0.46 19.72 14.54
C GLU A 14 0.83 20.45 14.13
N THR A 15 1.81 20.50 15.04
CA THR A 15 3.17 20.92 14.73
C THR A 15 4.10 19.71 14.78
N ASN A 16 5.26 19.80 14.11
CA ASN A 16 6.28 18.74 14.06
C ASN A 16 6.89 18.40 15.45
N THR A 17 6.47 19.11 16.50
CA THR A 17 6.90 18.94 17.89
C THR A 17 5.67 18.93 18.80
N THR A 18 5.01 17.77 18.90
CA THR A 18 4.17 17.31 20.03
C THR A 18 3.24 18.34 20.71
N ILE A 19 1.94 18.24 20.39
CA ILE A 19 0.78 18.85 21.09
C ILE A 19 0.82 20.40 21.15
N ILE A 20 -0.35 21.02 21.16
CA ILE A 20 -0.70 22.04 20.19
C ILE A 20 -1.49 23.18 20.87
N GLY A 21 -1.25 24.43 20.49
CA GLY A 21 -2.05 25.59 20.94
C GLY A 21 -3.46 25.65 20.33
N ALA A 22 -4.31 26.56 20.81
CA ALA A 22 -5.65 26.75 20.24
C ALA A 22 -5.57 27.18 18.76
N CYS A 23 -6.17 26.39 17.87
CA CYS A 23 -6.34 26.79 16.47
C CYS A 23 -7.42 27.84 16.31
N ASN A 24 -7.29 28.70 15.30
CA ASN A 24 -8.42 29.47 14.82
C ASN A 24 -9.33 28.53 14.00
N PRO A 25 -10.57 28.22 14.46
CA PRO A 25 -11.47 27.31 13.76
C PRO A 25 -11.86 27.81 12.36
N ASP A 26 -11.81 29.14 12.13
CA ASP A 26 -12.21 29.74 10.85
C ASP A 26 -11.24 29.46 9.68
N ILE A 27 -10.00 29.03 9.98
CA ILE A 27 -8.95 28.74 8.98
C ILE A 27 -8.37 27.32 9.13
N CYS A 28 -9.07 26.48 9.87
CA CYS A 28 -8.63 25.16 10.30
C CYS A 28 -8.94 24.12 9.22
N ILE A 29 -7.92 23.47 8.65
CA ILE A 29 -8.10 22.40 7.65
C ILE A 29 -7.94 21.04 8.35
N ILE A 30 -9.01 20.24 8.33
CA ILE A 30 -8.99 18.85 8.79
C ILE A 30 -8.86 17.94 7.59
N CYS A 31 -7.88 17.03 7.65
CA CYS A 31 -7.62 16.04 6.62
C CYS A 31 -7.83 14.63 7.18
N THR A 32 -8.57 13.81 6.44
CA THR A 32 -8.93 12.44 6.82
C THR A 32 -8.47 11.47 5.75
N TRP A 33 -7.92 10.34 6.16
CA TRP A 33 -7.49 9.30 5.23
C TRP A 33 -8.56 8.24 5.06
N SER A 34 -8.77 7.81 3.82
CA SER A 34 -9.58 6.63 3.51
C SER A 34 -8.92 5.37 4.07
N THR A 35 -9.71 4.31 4.18
CA THR A 35 -9.18 2.96 4.36
C THR A 35 -8.24 2.59 3.20
N TRP A 36 -7.21 1.81 3.51
CA TRP A 36 -6.32 1.25 2.49
C TRP A 36 -7.06 0.24 1.61
N VAL A 37 -6.96 0.43 0.30
CA VAL A 37 -7.38 -0.53 -0.72
C VAL A 37 -6.17 -1.35 -1.11
N ASN A 38 -6.16 -2.63 -0.73
CA ASN A 38 -5.08 -3.54 -1.06
C ASN A 38 -5.23 -4.06 -2.49
N GLY A 39 -4.16 -3.97 -3.29
CA GLY A 39 -4.07 -4.65 -4.57
C GLY A 39 -3.76 -6.14 -4.43
N ARG A 40 -3.67 -6.83 -5.57
CA ARG A 40 -3.32 -8.24 -5.63
C ARG A 40 -1.81 -8.43 -5.44
N CYS A 41 -1.44 -9.51 -4.76
CA CYS A 41 -0.05 -9.95 -4.68
C CYS A 41 0.48 -10.33 -6.07
N SER A 42 1.73 -9.97 -6.35
CA SER A 42 2.42 -10.28 -7.61
C SER A 42 2.57 -11.79 -7.87
N VAL A 43 2.47 -12.60 -6.81
CA VAL A 43 2.58 -14.06 -6.87
C VAL A 43 1.37 -14.73 -6.25
N THR A 44 1.13 -15.98 -6.64
CA THR A 44 0.12 -16.87 -6.04
C THR A 44 0.74 -17.90 -5.08
N CYS A 45 2.07 -17.98 -5.04
CA CYS A 45 2.84 -18.84 -4.14
C CYS A 45 4.22 -18.20 -3.87
N GLY A 46 4.85 -18.53 -2.74
CA GLY A 46 6.12 -17.95 -2.32
C GLY A 46 6.01 -16.49 -1.86
N THR A 47 7.11 -15.76 -1.96
CA THR A 47 7.18 -14.35 -1.53
C THR A 47 6.99 -13.42 -2.73
N GLY A 48 6.15 -12.41 -2.58
CA GLY A 48 5.95 -11.37 -3.58
C GLY A 48 5.65 -10.02 -2.93
N SER A 49 5.08 -9.12 -3.72
CA SER A 49 4.68 -7.79 -3.26
C SER A 49 3.32 -7.41 -3.81
N TYR A 50 2.58 -6.57 -3.07
CA TYR A 50 1.37 -5.93 -3.55
C TYR A 50 1.44 -4.43 -3.29
N THR A 51 0.78 -3.67 -4.17
CA THR A 51 0.60 -2.23 -3.99
C THR A 51 -0.75 -1.99 -3.34
N ARG A 52 -0.80 -1.14 -2.32
CA ARG A 52 -2.04 -0.64 -1.73
C ARG A 52 -2.14 0.86 -1.94
N GLN A 53 -3.37 1.33 -2.07
CA GLN A 53 -3.68 2.74 -2.31
C GLN A 53 -4.66 3.26 -1.25
N ARG A 54 -4.54 4.52 -0.87
CA ARG A 54 -5.53 5.22 -0.05
C ARG A 54 -5.76 6.61 -0.63
N PHE A 55 -6.92 7.17 -0.36
CA PHE A 55 -7.27 8.53 -0.70
C PHE A 55 -7.24 9.40 0.55
N CYS A 56 -7.01 10.69 0.37
CA CYS A 56 -7.16 11.67 1.43
C CYS A 56 -8.34 12.58 1.09
N TYR A 57 -9.10 12.97 2.12
CA TYR A 57 -10.22 13.88 2.02
C TYR A 57 -10.00 15.03 2.98
N ASP A 58 -10.07 16.25 2.46
CA ASP A 58 -10.14 17.45 3.30
C ASP A 58 -11.56 18.03 3.25
N GLN A 59 -11.81 19.03 4.09
CA GLN A 59 -13.12 19.66 4.23
C GLN A 59 -13.58 20.47 3.00
N PHE A 60 -12.67 20.78 2.07
CA PHE A 60 -12.93 21.58 0.88
C PHE A 60 -12.86 20.77 -0.42
N ALA A 61 -12.07 19.68 -0.46
CA ALA A 61 -11.74 18.91 -1.64
C ALA A 61 -11.16 17.50 -1.33
N ARG A 62 -10.93 16.73 -2.40
CA ARG A 62 -10.40 15.34 -2.38
C ARG A 62 -8.87 15.25 -2.47
N ASP A 63 -8.16 16.37 -2.37
CA ASP A 63 -6.75 16.43 -2.76
C ASP A 63 -5.77 16.76 -1.62
N CYS A 64 -6.22 17.05 -0.39
CA CYS A 64 -5.40 17.15 0.84
C CYS A 64 -4.02 17.81 0.65
N THR A 65 -3.90 18.73 -0.31
CA THR A 65 -2.60 19.15 -0.83
C THR A 65 -1.81 19.93 0.21
N THR A 66 -2.52 20.44 1.22
CA THR A 66 -1.98 21.18 2.34
C THR A 66 -1.57 20.30 3.53
N CYS A 67 -2.22 19.15 3.75
CA CYS A 67 -1.99 18.33 4.95
C CYS A 67 -1.21 17.04 4.70
N ALA A 68 -1.24 16.52 3.47
CA ALA A 68 -0.76 15.19 3.18
C ALA A 68 0.37 15.24 2.13
N PRO A 69 1.55 14.68 2.41
CA PRO A 69 2.52 14.45 1.37
C PRO A 69 1.92 13.44 0.38
N THR A 70 1.90 13.78 -0.91
CA THR A 70 1.36 12.91 -1.99
C THR A 70 2.06 11.55 -2.07
N SER A 71 3.24 11.41 -1.44
CA SER A 71 3.98 10.14 -1.28
C SER A 71 3.21 9.06 -0.54
N ASP A 72 2.20 9.44 0.27
CA ASP A 72 1.48 8.54 1.16
C ASP A 72 0.23 7.90 0.55
N ILE A 73 -0.07 8.23 -0.72
CA ILE A 73 -1.23 7.72 -1.48
C ILE A 73 -1.01 6.27 -1.89
N ASN A 74 0.22 5.90 -2.26
CA ASN A 74 0.58 4.56 -2.73
C ASN A 74 1.67 3.96 -1.85
N SER A 75 1.50 2.70 -1.44
CA SER A 75 2.45 1.99 -0.60
C SER A 75 2.63 0.56 -1.08
N THR A 76 3.87 0.13 -1.26
CA THR A 76 4.21 -1.26 -1.61
C THR A 76 4.50 -2.04 -0.34
N ARG A 77 3.91 -3.23 -0.23
CA ARG A 77 4.14 -4.15 0.90
C ARG A 77 4.42 -5.57 0.42
N PRO A 78 5.20 -6.35 1.20
CA PRO A 78 5.42 -7.75 0.89
C PRO A 78 4.15 -8.58 1.17
N CYS A 79 3.99 -9.65 0.41
CA CYS A 79 3.01 -10.70 0.65
C CYS A 79 3.73 -12.05 0.72
N TYR A 80 3.25 -12.91 1.61
CA TYR A 80 3.86 -14.21 1.87
C TYR A 80 2.81 -15.30 1.67
N TYR A 81 3.09 -16.22 0.76
CA TYR A 81 2.31 -17.42 0.50
C TYR A 81 3.15 -18.68 0.71
N PRO A 82 2.51 -19.85 0.83
CA PRO A 82 3.21 -21.13 0.86
C PRO A 82 4.17 -21.26 -0.33
N SER A 83 5.28 -21.96 -0.12
CA SER A 83 6.25 -22.25 -1.17
C SER A 83 5.56 -22.81 -2.41
N CYS A 84 5.98 -22.32 -3.58
CA CYS A 84 5.43 -22.80 -4.83
C CYS A 84 5.59 -24.32 -4.95
N PRO A 85 4.58 -25.02 -5.50
CA PRO A 85 4.74 -26.43 -5.82
C PRO A 85 5.93 -26.53 -6.77
N THR A 86 7.04 -27.05 -6.28
CA THR A 86 8.17 -27.38 -7.13
C THR A 86 7.63 -28.46 -8.04
N GLY A 87 7.35 -28.09 -9.30
CA GLY A 87 6.92 -29.06 -10.29
C GLY A 87 7.84 -30.24 -10.15
N ARG A 88 7.28 -31.43 -9.90
CA ARG A 88 8.05 -32.66 -10.03
C ARG A 88 8.72 -32.47 -11.36
N ARG A 89 10.06 -32.35 -11.37
CA ARG A 89 10.81 -32.62 -12.59
C ARG A 89 10.20 -33.92 -13.02
N ARG A 90 9.42 -33.93 -14.11
CA ARG A 90 9.22 -35.16 -14.84
C ARG A 90 10.66 -35.58 -14.98
N ARG A 91 11.04 -36.62 -14.22
CA ARG A 91 12.30 -37.31 -14.47
C ARG A 91 12.17 -37.49 -15.97
N SER A 92 12.96 -36.77 -16.76
CA SER A 92 13.18 -37.19 -18.13
C SER A 92 13.67 -38.59 -17.87
N VAL A 93 12.73 -39.54 -17.98
CA VAL A 93 13.07 -40.90 -18.28
C VAL A 93 13.79 -40.62 -19.58
N ILE A 94 15.13 -40.54 -19.48
CA ILE A 94 16.01 -40.87 -20.58
C ILE A 94 15.46 -42.23 -20.94
N SER A 95 14.56 -42.19 -21.90
CA SER A 95 13.90 -43.32 -22.46
C SER A 95 15.03 -43.98 -23.21
N TRP A 96 15.77 -44.82 -22.49
CA TRP A 96 16.45 -45.97 -23.04
C TRP A 96 15.39 -46.92 -23.65
N LEU A 97 14.45 -46.40 -24.43
CA LEU A 97 13.70 -47.15 -25.43
C LEU A 97 14.51 -47.10 -26.72
N SER A 98 15.73 -47.61 -26.63
CA SER A 98 16.49 -48.14 -27.76
C SER A 98 16.88 -49.56 -27.37
N SER A 99 15.87 -50.40 -27.16
CA SER A 99 15.92 -51.86 -27.15
C SER A 99 14.46 -52.31 -27.12
N TRP A 100 14.09 -53.33 -27.89
CA TRP A 100 12.72 -53.84 -28.05
C TRP A 100 11.86 -53.08 -29.07
N PHE A 101 12.50 -52.51 -30.09
CA PHE A 101 11.96 -52.54 -31.46
C PHE A 101 12.82 -53.56 -32.22
N ASP A 102 12.64 -54.84 -31.93
CA ASP A 102 13.07 -55.97 -32.75
C ASP A 102 12.14 -57.15 -32.41
N ASP A 103 11.42 -57.60 -33.45
CA ASP A 103 10.36 -58.63 -33.57
C ASP A 103 9.01 -58.43 -32.86
#